data_AF-X1F1G9-F1
#
_entry.id   AF-X1F1G9-F1
#
_cell.length_a   1.000
_cell.length_b   1.000
_cell.length_c   1.000
_cell.angle_alpha   90.00
_cell.angle_beta   90.00
_cell.angle_gamma   90.00
#
_symmetry.space_group_name_H-M   'P 1'
#
loop_
_entity.id
_entity.type
_entity.pdbx_description
1 polymer ?
#
loop_
_entity_poly.entity_id
_entity_poly.type
_entity_poly.pdbx_seq_one_letter_code
_entity_poly.pdbx_strand_id
1 'polypeptide(L)'
;MGREQISYIKVKKKDGQNLIKFIRELNKSILNKRFKIILENNWIFFPLTSKTELINEIARYIKNKIDFDIILRDAVKNPNYKHKTLQDALENKIPEKFNYLIPKSYDIVGNIAIIDTNNSYSTSSITKKDLITLKKKIAISIIEVNKNINSVYEKRSEIKGHCRLRELTILHGEDNPETIHKE
;
A
#
# COMPACT_ATOMS: atom_id res chain seq x y z
N MET A 1 -17.98 -11.73 -1.22
CA MET A 1 -16.96 -10.67 -1.09
C MET A 1 -17.42 -9.72 0.00
N GLY A 2 -16.78 -9.72 1.17
CA GLY A 2 -17.15 -8.78 2.24
C GLY A 2 -16.84 -7.36 1.79
N ARG A 3 -17.81 -6.45 1.88
CA ARG A 3 -17.56 -5.02 1.66
C ARG A 3 -16.80 -4.51 2.88
N GLU A 4 -15.59 -4.00 2.65
CA GLU A 4 -14.78 -3.39 3.71
C GLU A 4 -15.52 -2.16 4.24
N GLN A 5 -15.77 -2.08 5.55
CA GLN A 5 -16.37 -0.90 6.17
C GLN A 5 -15.27 -0.02 6.77
N ILE A 6 -15.36 1.28 6.52
CA ILE A 6 -14.42 2.26 7.06
C ILE A 6 -15.16 3.46 7.65
N SER A 7 -14.47 4.18 8.52
CA SER A 7 -14.95 5.44 9.08
C SER A 7 -14.87 6.56 8.04
N TYR A 8 -15.95 7.31 7.92
CA TYR A 8 -16.01 8.57 7.19
C TYR A 8 -16.36 9.70 8.14
N ILE A 9 -15.78 10.87 7.92
CA ILE A 9 -16.32 12.10 8.47
C ILE A 9 -17.28 12.72 7.45
N LYS A 10 -18.52 12.90 7.88
CA LYS A 10 -19.63 13.48 7.13
C LYS A 10 -19.75 14.94 7.53
N VAL A 11 -19.72 15.84 6.54
CA VAL A 11 -19.91 17.28 6.72
C VAL A 11 -20.85 17.83 5.66
N LYS A 12 -21.50 18.98 5.92
CA LYS A 12 -22.30 19.67 4.91
C LYS A 12 -21.38 20.14 3.78
N LYS A 13 -21.90 20.19 2.54
CA LYS A 13 -21.12 20.63 1.36
C LYS A 13 -20.43 21.99 1.57
N LYS A 14 -21.13 22.94 2.18
CA LYS A 14 -20.59 24.28 2.52
C LYS A 14 -19.35 24.24 3.42
N ASP A 15 -19.21 23.20 4.24
CA ASP A 15 -18.15 23.07 5.24
C ASP A 15 -17.00 22.17 4.76
N GLY A 16 -17.11 21.55 3.58
CA GLY A 16 -16.12 20.62 3.04
C GLY A 16 -14.73 21.24 2.87
N GLN A 17 -14.66 22.47 2.35
CA GLN A 17 -13.38 23.17 2.17
C GLN A 17 -12.74 23.53 3.52
N ASN A 18 -13.56 23.90 4.51
CA ASN A 18 -13.09 24.20 5.86
C ASN A 18 -12.51 22.94 6.52
N LEU A 19 -13.16 21.79 6.37
CA LEU A 19 -12.63 20.52 6.89
C LEU A 19 -11.26 20.19 6.28
N ILE A 20 -11.09 20.33 4.96
CA ILE A 20 -9.79 20.10 4.31
C ILE A 20 -8.73 21.05 4.88
N LYS A 21 -9.07 22.32 5.08
CA LYS A 21 -8.17 23.31 5.69
C LYS A 21 -7.75 22.88 7.10
N PHE A 22 -8.70 22.51 7.96
CA PHE A 22 -8.43 22.06 9.32
C PHE A 22 -7.56 20.80 9.38
N ILE A 23 -7.81 19.83 8.49
CA ILE A 23 -6.98 18.62 8.40
C ILE A 23 -5.54 18.96 8.00
N ARG A 24 -5.36 19.93 7.08
CA ARG A 24 -4.02 20.38 6.67
C ARG A 24 -3.28 21.11 7.80
N GLU A 25 -3.98 21.91 8.60
CA GLU A 25 -3.41 22.60 9.76
C GLU A 25 -2.88 21.64 10.83
N LEU A 26 -3.51 20.48 11.00
CA LEU A 26 -3.01 19.43 11.90
C LEU A 26 -1.75 18.70 11.37
N ASN A 27 -1.36 18.94 10.11
CA ASN A 27 -0.21 18.32 9.44
C ASN A 27 -0.11 16.80 9.60
N LYS A 28 -1.27 16.12 9.65
CA LYS A 28 -1.40 14.67 9.91
C LYS A 28 -2.17 14.01 8.78
N SER A 29 -1.81 12.77 8.45
CA SER A 29 -2.49 11.97 7.41
C SER A 29 -3.80 11.35 7.95
N ILE A 30 -4.76 12.20 8.28
CA ILE A 30 -6.08 11.82 8.80
C ILE A 30 -6.97 11.21 7.71
N LEU A 31 -6.85 11.70 6.47
CA LEU A 31 -7.62 11.20 5.34
C LEU A 31 -7.02 9.94 4.74
N ASN A 32 -7.84 8.92 4.56
CA ASN A 32 -7.44 7.69 3.89
C ASN A 32 -7.65 7.79 2.38
N LYS A 33 -6.60 8.19 1.67
CA LYS A 33 -6.60 8.43 0.21
C LYS A 33 -6.86 7.17 -0.63
N ARG A 34 -6.80 5.96 -0.02
CA ARG A 34 -7.13 4.69 -0.68
C ARG A 34 -8.60 4.62 -1.09
N PHE A 35 -9.45 5.40 -0.44
CA PHE A 35 -10.89 5.43 -0.67
C PHE A 35 -11.34 6.78 -1.23
N LYS A 36 -12.47 6.77 -1.94
CA LYS A 36 -13.03 7.98 -2.55
C LYS A 36 -13.67 8.87 -1.49
N ILE A 37 -13.58 10.18 -1.73
CA ILE A 37 -14.51 11.14 -1.14
C ILE A 37 -15.85 10.93 -1.84
N ILE A 38 -16.92 10.76 -1.07
CA ILE A 38 -18.27 10.53 -1.59
C ILE A 38 -19.06 11.83 -1.45
N LEU A 39 -19.75 12.23 -2.51
CA LEU A 39 -20.68 13.36 -2.49
C LEU A 39 -22.09 12.85 -2.70
N GLU A 40 -22.98 13.07 -1.73
CA GLU A 40 -24.39 12.69 -1.82
C GLU A 40 -25.25 13.85 -1.32
N ASN A 41 -26.21 14.28 -2.14
CA ASN A 41 -27.15 15.36 -1.78
C ASN A 41 -26.43 16.63 -1.31
N ASN A 42 -26.60 17.01 -0.04
CA ASN A 42 -25.97 18.17 0.60
C ASN A 42 -24.77 17.81 1.51
N TRP A 43 -24.28 16.58 1.43
CA TRP A 43 -23.24 16.05 2.31
C TRP A 43 -22.00 15.61 1.53
N ILE A 44 -20.85 15.71 2.19
CA ILE A 44 -19.58 15.18 1.72
C ILE A 44 -19.05 14.23 2.79
N PHE A 45 -18.61 13.06 2.36
CA PHE A 45 -18.03 12.03 3.21
C PHE A 45 -16.56 11.89 2.87
N PHE A 46 -15.70 12.25 3.82
CA PHE A 46 -14.26 12.10 3.68
C PHE A 46 -13.80 10.83 4.38
N PRO A 47 -13.10 9.92 3.68
CA PRO A 47 -12.64 8.67 4.26
C PRO A 47 -11.54 8.95 5.29
N LEU A 48 -11.67 8.38 6.48
CA LEU A 48 -10.70 8.52 7.57
C LEU A 48 -9.72 7.34 7.61
N THR A 49 -8.55 7.58 8.19
CA THR A 49 -7.61 6.55 8.61
C THR A 49 -8.23 5.60 9.65
N SER A 50 -7.68 4.40 9.81
CA SER A 50 -8.07 3.47 10.89
C SER A 50 -7.48 3.82 12.26
N LYS A 51 -6.55 4.80 12.33
CA LYS A 51 -5.89 5.21 13.57
C LYS A 51 -6.85 6.01 14.46
N THR A 52 -7.35 5.38 15.51
CA THR A 52 -8.34 5.96 16.42
C THR A 52 -7.85 7.24 17.10
N GLU A 53 -6.56 7.36 17.45
CA GLU A 53 -6.03 8.60 18.05
C GLU A 53 -6.21 9.80 17.10
N LEU A 54 -5.93 9.61 15.82
CA LEU A 54 -6.04 10.66 14.80
C LEU A 54 -7.50 11.04 14.55
N ILE A 55 -8.43 10.07 14.56
CA ILE A 55 -9.86 10.33 14.45
C ILE A 55 -10.35 11.17 15.64
N ASN A 56 -9.98 10.79 16.86
CA ASN A 56 -10.37 11.52 18.06
C ASN A 56 -9.80 12.94 18.09
N GLU A 57 -8.57 13.11 17.61
CA GLU A 57 -7.91 14.41 17.54
C GLU A 57 -8.61 15.37 16.57
N ILE A 58 -8.91 14.94 15.34
CA ILE A 58 -9.64 15.79 14.38
C ILE A 58 -11.04 16.12 14.91
N ALA A 59 -11.74 15.14 15.51
CA ALA A 59 -13.08 15.34 16.05
C ALA A 59 -13.09 16.43 17.14
N ARG A 60 -12.12 16.42 18.06
CA ARG A 60 -11.97 17.48 19.07
C ARG A 60 -11.64 18.83 18.45
N TYR A 61 -10.75 18.86 17.46
CA TYR A 61 -10.29 20.09 16.81
C TYR A 61 -11.40 20.84 16.09
N ILE A 62 -12.36 20.12 15.50
CA ILE A 62 -13.43 20.70 14.68
C ILE A 62 -14.79 20.82 15.40
N LYS A 63 -14.93 20.23 16.61
CA LYS A 63 -16.19 20.15 17.38
C LYS A 63 -16.99 21.45 17.47
N ASN A 64 -16.30 22.57 17.64
CA ASN A 64 -16.93 23.88 17.80
C ASN A 64 -16.77 24.78 16.55
N LYS A 65 -16.29 24.22 15.42
CA LYS A 65 -16.00 24.95 14.19
C LYS A 65 -16.96 24.62 13.06
N ILE A 66 -17.37 23.36 12.94
CA ILE A 66 -18.29 22.86 11.91
C ILE A 66 -19.16 21.72 12.46
N ASP A 67 -20.36 21.56 11.90
CA ASP A 67 -21.18 20.38 12.14
C ASP A 67 -20.59 19.16 11.41
N PHE A 68 -20.38 18.06 12.13
CA PHE A 68 -19.92 16.81 11.52
C PHE A 68 -20.48 15.58 12.23
N ASP A 69 -20.58 14.48 11.49
CA ASP A 69 -20.81 13.13 12.03
C ASP A 69 -19.63 12.22 11.64
N ILE A 70 -19.30 11.24 12.49
CA ILE A 70 -18.42 10.14 12.10
C ILE A 70 -19.27 8.89 11.94
N ILE A 71 -19.23 8.27 10.77
CA ILE A 71 -20.07 7.12 10.43
C ILE A 71 -19.25 6.01 9.78
N LEU A 72 -19.69 4.77 9.94
CA LEU A 72 -19.16 3.62 9.19
C LEU A 72 -19.94 3.46 7.89
N ARG A 73 -19.23 3.29 6.78
CA ARG A 73 -19.83 3.01 5.46
C ARG A 73 -18.99 2.02 4.66
N ASP A 74 -19.63 1.38 3.69
CA ASP A 74 -18.96 0.58 2.67
C ASP A 74 -17.89 1.42 1.96
N ALA A 75 -16.68 0.88 1.91
CA ALA A 75 -15.54 1.57 1.35
C ALA A 75 -15.57 1.54 -0.19
N VAL A 76 -15.47 2.71 -0.81
CA VAL A 76 -15.37 2.83 -2.26
C VAL A 76 -13.92 3.08 -2.62
N LYS A 77 -13.26 2.11 -3.25
CA LYS A 77 -11.85 2.23 -3.65
C LYS A 77 -11.64 3.41 -4.60
N ASN A 78 -10.57 4.15 -4.37
CA ASN A 78 -10.15 5.23 -5.26
C ASN A 78 -9.27 4.65 -6.38
N PRO A 79 -9.74 4.60 -7.65
CA PRO A 79 -8.98 4.03 -8.77
C PRO A 79 -7.71 4.84 -9.10
N ASN A 80 -7.67 6.10 -8.67
CA ASN A 80 -6.53 6.98 -8.90
C ASN A 80 -5.51 6.93 -7.76
N TYR A 81 -5.79 6.21 -6.68
CA TYR A 81 -4.82 6.04 -5.61
C TYR A 81 -3.62 5.22 -6.10
N LYS A 82 -2.42 5.69 -5.78
CA LYS A 82 -1.17 5.01 -6.05
C LYS A 82 -0.37 4.95 -4.76
N HIS A 83 0.09 3.76 -4.41
CA HIS A 83 1.09 3.62 -3.37
C HIS A 83 2.38 4.31 -3.85
N LYS A 84 2.98 5.14 -3.00
CA LYS A 84 4.22 5.86 -3.34
C LYS A 84 5.44 4.97 -3.16
N THR A 85 5.40 4.12 -2.15
CA THR A 85 6.48 3.20 -1.82
C THR A 85 5.96 1.78 -1.65
N LEU A 86 6.86 0.80 -1.74
CA LEU A 86 6.57 -0.59 -1.43
C LEU A 86 6.08 -0.75 0.03
N GLN A 87 6.67 0.00 0.96
CA GLN A 87 6.25 -0.01 2.36
C GLN A 87 4.80 0.45 2.53
N ASP A 88 4.40 1.53 1.84
CA ASP A 88 3.01 1.99 1.85
C ASP A 88 2.04 0.95 1.27
N ALA A 89 2.49 0.18 0.26
CA ALA A 89 1.70 -0.88 -0.37
C ALA A 89 1.49 -2.09 0.52
N LEU A 90 2.47 -2.36 1.39
CA LEU A 90 2.48 -3.49 2.31
C LEU A 90 1.94 -3.16 3.70
N GLU A 91 1.72 -1.88 4.02
CA GLU A 91 1.13 -1.44 5.27
C GLU A 91 -0.21 -2.15 5.53
N ASN A 92 -0.31 -2.82 6.69
CA ASN A 92 -1.41 -3.68 7.12
C ASN A 92 -1.65 -4.96 6.30
N LYS A 93 -0.86 -5.24 5.25
CA LYS A 93 -0.89 -6.53 4.52
C LYS A 93 0.06 -7.55 5.14
N ILE A 94 1.09 -7.07 5.84
CA ILE A 94 2.14 -7.86 6.47
C ILE A 94 2.19 -7.50 7.97
N PRO A 95 2.20 -8.48 8.88
CA PRO A 95 2.45 -8.24 10.30
C PRO A 95 3.78 -7.51 10.51
N GLU A 96 3.81 -6.50 11.39
CA GLU A 96 5.00 -5.66 11.61
C GLU A 96 6.27 -6.45 11.94
N LYS A 97 6.12 -7.57 12.66
CA LYS A 97 7.22 -8.50 12.97
C LYS A 97 7.96 -9.01 11.73
N PHE A 98 7.37 -8.96 10.54
CA PHE A 98 7.96 -9.40 9.27
C PHE A 98 8.41 -8.24 8.37
N ASN A 99 8.39 -6.99 8.85
CA ASN A 99 8.83 -5.83 8.06
C ASN A 99 10.30 -5.95 7.62
N TYR A 100 11.14 -6.69 8.37
CA TYR A 100 12.54 -6.93 8.02
C TYR A 100 12.72 -7.75 6.72
N LEU A 101 11.68 -8.48 6.29
CA LEU A 101 11.67 -9.25 5.05
C LEU A 101 11.24 -8.43 3.83
N ILE A 102 10.79 -7.17 4.04
CA ILE A 102 10.45 -6.28 2.94
C ILE A 102 11.76 -5.78 2.31
N PRO A 103 12.00 -6.03 1.02
CA PRO A 103 13.23 -5.57 0.37
C PRO A 103 13.27 -4.04 0.36
N LYS A 104 14.41 -3.48 0.80
CA LYS A 104 14.63 -2.02 0.79
C LYS A 104 14.82 -1.47 -0.62
N SER A 105 15.35 -2.29 -1.51
CA SER A 105 15.57 -1.99 -2.92
C SER A 105 15.36 -3.25 -3.75
N TYR A 106 15.12 -3.05 -5.03
CA TYR A 106 15.01 -4.11 -6.03
C TYR A 106 15.41 -3.54 -7.39
N ASP A 107 15.82 -4.43 -8.28
CA ASP A 107 16.26 -4.05 -9.62
C ASP A 107 15.04 -4.06 -10.56
N ILE A 108 14.97 -3.11 -11.49
CA ILE A 108 13.99 -3.11 -12.59
C ILE A 108 14.75 -3.22 -13.92
N VAL A 109 14.39 -4.21 -14.72
CA VAL A 109 14.89 -4.38 -16.10
C VAL A 109 13.68 -4.48 -17.01
N GLY A 110 13.48 -3.49 -17.87
CA GLY A 110 12.29 -3.40 -18.72
C GLY A 110 10.97 -3.48 -17.94
N ASN A 111 10.17 -4.51 -18.19
CA ASN A 111 8.91 -4.79 -17.47
C ASN A 111 9.04 -5.83 -16.35
N ILE A 112 10.28 -6.17 -15.94
CA ILE A 112 10.58 -7.18 -14.92
C ILE A 112 11.21 -6.52 -13.71
N ALA A 113 10.74 -6.87 -12.51
CA ALA A 113 11.42 -6.55 -11.26
C ALA A 113 12.12 -7.79 -10.69
N ILE A 114 13.33 -7.60 -10.16
CA ILE A 114 14.13 -8.67 -9.56
C ILE A 114 14.42 -8.27 -8.11
N ILE A 115 13.91 -9.08 -7.18
CA ILE A 115 14.10 -8.87 -5.74
C ILE A 115 15.13 -9.83 -5.16
N ASP A 116 15.79 -9.37 -4.12
CA ASP A 116 16.61 -10.22 -3.27
C ASP A 116 15.92 -10.38 -1.91
N THR A 117 15.47 -11.61 -1.61
CA THR A 117 14.91 -11.92 -0.28
C THR A 117 15.88 -12.73 0.58
N ASN A 118 17.14 -12.89 0.12
CA ASN A 118 18.19 -13.57 0.87
C ASN A 118 18.79 -12.69 1.98
N ASN A 119 18.39 -11.42 2.08
CA ASN A 119 18.73 -10.60 3.23
C ASN A 119 17.98 -11.10 4.47
N SER A 120 18.76 -11.54 5.46
CA SER A 120 18.44 -11.76 6.87
C SER A 120 17.86 -13.13 7.31
N TYR A 121 18.75 -14.11 7.45
CA TYR A 121 19.17 -14.65 8.77
C TYR A 121 18.14 -14.63 9.92
N SER A 122 16.91 -15.10 9.74
CA SER A 122 16.05 -15.56 10.86
C SER A 122 14.83 -16.36 10.36
N THR A 123 15.06 -17.35 9.51
CA THR A 123 14.00 -18.26 9.06
C THR A 123 13.56 -19.23 10.17
N SER A 124 14.21 -19.21 11.33
CA SER A 124 13.95 -20.11 12.46
C SER A 124 12.56 -19.94 13.10
N SER A 125 11.91 -18.78 12.87
CA SER A 125 10.63 -18.43 13.52
C SER A 125 9.46 -18.26 12.55
N ILE A 126 9.65 -18.51 11.24
CA ILE A 126 8.60 -18.38 10.21
C ILE A 126 8.41 -19.70 9.47
N THR A 127 7.16 -20.11 9.27
CA THR A 127 6.90 -21.32 8.49
C THR A 127 7.24 -21.07 7.02
N LYS A 128 7.69 -22.11 6.31
CA LYS A 128 7.93 -22.04 4.85
C LYS A 128 6.70 -21.53 4.09
N LYS A 129 5.50 -21.88 4.54
CA LYS A 129 4.22 -21.43 3.95
C LYS A 129 3.98 -19.94 4.14
N ASP A 130 4.24 -19.40 5.34
CA ASP A 130 4.10 -17.97 5.60
C ASP A 130 5.12 -17.16 4.79
N LEU A 131 6.34 -17.66 4.67
CA LEU A 131 7.38 -17.04 3.85
C LEU A 131 6.98 -16.97 2.37
N ILE A 132 6.45 -18.06 1.79
CA ILE A 132 5.96 -18.06 0.40
C ILE A 132 4.81 -17.05 0.24
N THR A 133 3.89 -17.02 1.21
CA THR A 133 2.75 -16.08 1.19
C THR A 133 3.23 -14.64 1.25
N LEU A 134 4.25 -14.37 2.06
CA LEU A 134 4.86 -13.06 2.21
C LEU A 134 5.56 -12.61 0.92
N LYS A 135 6.40 -13.47 0.34
CA LYS A 135 7.08 -13.21 -0.93
C LYS A 135 6.09 -12.87 -2.04
N LYS A 136 4.98 -13.60 -2.12
CA LYS A 136 3.88 -13.30 -3.05
C LYS A 136 3.24 -11.94 -2.79
N LYS A 137 2.96 -11.58 -1.53
CA LYS A 137 2.42 -10.26 -1.18
C LYS A 137 3.37 -9.12 -1.57
N ILE A 138 4.67 -9.29 -1.32
CA ILE A 138 5.71 -8.34 -1.73
C ILE A 138 5.72 -8.18 -3.25
N ALA A 139 5.74 -9.29 -3.99
CA ALA A 139 5.73 -9.27 -5.45
C ALA A 139 4.49 -8.57 -6.03
N ILE A 140 3.29 -8.87 -5.53
CA ILE A 140 2.05 -8.20 -5.94
C ILE A 140 2.14 -6.69 -5.66
N SER A 141 2.64 -6.29 -4.49
CA SER A 141 2.76 -4.89 -4.15
C SER A 141 3.82 -4.13 -4.95
N ILE A 142 4.86 -4.80 -5.46
CA ILE A 142 5.78 -4.20 -6.43
C ILE A 142 5.06 -3.84 -7.72
N ILE A 143 4.20 -4.71 -8.24
CA ILE A 143 3.39 -4.42 -9.44
C ILE A 143 2.37 -3.30 -9.15
N GLU A 144 1.73 -3.29 -7.98
CA GLU A 144 0.79 -2.22 -7.59
C GLU A 144 1.46 -0.83 -7.57
N VAL A 145 2.71 -0.76 -7.12
CA VAL A 145 3.51 0.48 -7.07
C VAL A 145 4.04 0.84 -8.47
N ASN A 146 4.47 -0.15 -9.25
CA ASN A 146 5.14 0.03 -10.54
C ASN A 146 4.32 -0.57 -11.67
N LYS A 147 3.40 0.22 -12.23
CA LYS A 147 2.42 -0.25 -13.24
C LYS A 147 3.02 -0.79 -14.54
N ASN A 148 4.29 -0.48 -14.83
CA ASN A 148 4.99 -0.98 -16.02
C ASN A 148 5.60 -2.37 -15.80
N ILE A 149 5.60 -2.86 -14.56
CA ILE A 149 6.13 -4.17 -14.19
C ILE A 149 5.03 -5.21 -14.29
N ASN A 150 5.29 -6.28 -15.02
CA ASN A 150 4.34 -7.37 -15.22
C ASN A 150 4.77 -8.65 -14.49
N SER A 151 6.07 -8.80 -14.25
CA SER A 151 6.63 -9.99 -13.60
C SER A 151 7.65 -9.61 -12.54
N VAL A 152 7.65 -10.38 -11.44
CA VAL A 152 8.58 -10.21 -10.32
C VAL A 152 9.27 -11.53 -10.04
N TYR A 153 10.59 -11.50 -10.10
CA TYR A 153 11.46 -12.64 -9.84
C TYR A 153 12.26 -12.46 -8.56
N GLU A 154 12.68 -13.57 -7.97
CA GLU A 154 13.63 -13.63 -6.87
C GLU A 154 14.99 -14.17 -7.34
N LYS A 155 16.08 -13.58 -6.84
CA LYS A 155 17.44 -14.13 -6.98
C LYS A 155 17.57 -15.45 -6.20
N ARG A 156 17.81 -16.56 -6.92
CA ARG A 156 17.97 -17.90 -6.32
C ARG A 156 19.42 -18.30 -6.11
N SER A 157 20.33 -17.74 -6.89
CA SER A 157 21.75 -18.09 -6.81
C SER A 157 22.67 -16.86 -6.81
N GLU A 158 23.90 -17.09 -6.38
CA GLU A 158 25.01 -16.22 -6.77
C GLU A 158 25.23 -16.25 -8.29
N ILE A 159 26.06 -15.33 -8.78
CA ILE A 159 26.47 -15.30 -10.19
C ILE A 159 27.39 -16.49 -10.44
N LYS A 160 27.12 -17.27 -11.49
CA LYS A 160 27.86 -18.49 -11.81
C LYS A 160 28.21 -18.59 -13.29
N GLY A 161 29.23 -19.39 -13.58
CA GLY A 161 29.64 -19.75 -14.94
C GLY A 161 30.35 -18.63 -15.69
N HIS A 162 30.90 -18.97 -16.86
CA HIS A 162 31.66 -18.04 -17.68
C HIS A 162 30.79 -16.87 -18.19
N CYS A 163 29.54 -17.16 -18.57
CA CYS A 163 28.56 -16.17 -18.99
C CYS A 163 27.97 -15.35 -17.83
N ARG A 164 28.42 -15.57 -16.59
CA ARG A 164 28.01 -14.83 -15.39
C ARG A 164 26.48 -14.77 -15.22
N LEU A 165 25.83 -15.92 -15.37
CA LEU A 165 24.38 -16.05 -15.24
C LEU A 165 23.96 -16.19 -13.78
N ARG A 166 22.70 -15.86 -13.49
CA ARG A 166 22.07 -16.01 -12.18
C ARG A 166 20.74 -16.72 -12.33
N GLU A 167 20.47 -17.69 -11.47
CA GLU A 167 19.18 -18.36 -11.41
C GLU A 167 18.13 -17.43 -10.80
N LEU A 168 16.97 -17.34 -11.46
CA LEU A 168 15.81 -16.59 -11.00
C LEU A 168 14.63 -17.53 -10.76
N THR A 169 13.73 -17.14 -9.87
CA THR A 169 12.47 -17.87 -9.64
C THR A 169 11.32 -16.88 -9.61
N ILE A 170 10.28 -17.16 -10.39
CA ILE A 170 9.09 -16.30 -10.45
C ILE A 170 8.37 -16.28 -9.11
N LEU A 171 8.00 -15.08 -8.66
CA LEU A 171 7.15 -14.87 -7.49
C LEU A 171 5.72 -14.50 -7.89
N HIS A 172 5.57 -13.69 -8.95
CA HIS A 172 4.29 -13.24 -9.46
C HIS A 172 4.41 -12.71 -10.89
N GLY A 173 3.35 -12.86 -11.69
CA GLY A 173 3.31 -12.44 -13.10
C GLY A 173 3.40 -13.61 -14.08
N GLU A 174 3.76 -13.30 -15.32
CA GLU A 174 4.04 -14.27 -16.36
C GLU A 174 5.47 -14.80 -16.21
N ASP A 175 5.67 -16.11 -16.27
CA ASP A 175 7.00 -16.70 -16.20
C ASP A 175 7.72 -16.63 -17.56
N ASN A 176 8.08 -15.41 -17.93
CA ASN A 176 8.89 -15.09 -19.09
C ASN A 176 10.01 -14.12 -18.67
N PRO A 177 11.28 -14.57 -18.57
CA PRO A 177 12.39 -13.73 -18.15
C PRO A 177 12.95 -12.81 -19.25
N GLU A 178 12.32 -12.76 -20.43
CA GLU A 178 12.74 -11.92 -21.55
C GLU A 178 12.03 -10.56 -21.55
N THR A 179 12.79 -9.48 -21.76
CA THR A 179 12.25 -8.11 -21.82
C THR A 179 13.15 -7.19 -22.65
N ILE A 180 12.59 -6.07 -23.12
CA ILE A 180 13.34 -4.96 -23.72
C ILE A 180 13.56 -3.89 -22.64
N HIS A 181 14.80 -3.51 -22.40
CA HIS A 181 15.16 -2.42 -21.48
C HIS A 181 15.61 -1.18 -22.26
N LYS A 182 15.30 0.00 -21.72
CA LYS A 182 15.75 1.29 -22.25
C LYS A 182 16.62 1.94 -21.18
N GLU A 183 17.85 2.27 -21.55
CA GLU A 183 18.85 2.95 -20.73
C GLU A 183 19.10 4.38 -21.23
#